data_AF-A0A4P5R6R3-F1
#
_entry.id   AF-A0A4P5R6R3-F1
#
_cell.length_a   1.000
_cell.length_b   1.000
_cell.length_c   1.000
_cell.angle_alpha   90.00
_cell.angle_beta   90.00
_cell.angle_gamma   90.00
#
_symmetry.space_group_name_H-M   'P 1'
#
loop_
_entity.id
_entity.type
_entity.pdbx_description
1 polymer ?
#
loop_
_entity_poly.entity_id
_entity_poly.type
_entity_poly.pdbx_seq_one_letter_code
_entity_poly.pdbx_strand_id
1 'polypeptide(L)'
;MDGYSKLSLAKRLHEKFGGWSFIVHFNMPGKEKGYREWHTKVFVRDRYEVTYVQKVAFDEENMKVLRPEGEGELYVKELSRIYKQGGQTTTDFGHLQTVIRGGDLVKLMGSDFDWEGSGLKLTGDAVKNIEWEKQYWNALYPKQSKAE
;
A
#
# COMPACT_ATOMS: atom_id res chain seq x y z
N MET A 1 4.08 14.51 1.66
CA MET A 1 5.23 14.06 0.87
C MET A 1 5.16 14.63 -0.54
N ASP A 2 6.14 15.46 -0.88
CA ASP A 2 6.21 16.16 -2.16
C ASP A 2 6.71 15.21 -3.28
N GLY A 3 6.07 15.24 -4.44
CA GLY A 3 6.33 14.32 -5.56
C GLY A 3 5.34 13.15 -5.73
N TYR A 4 4.29 13.04 -4.91
CA TYR A 4 3.18 12.07 -5.13
C TYR A 4 2.54 12.21 -6.52
N SER A 5 2.52 13.43 -7.07
CA SER A 5 2.05 13.70 -8.44
C SER A 5 2.84 12.96 -9.53
N LYS A 6 4.04 12.47 -9.23
CA LYS A 6 4.89 11.69 -10.14
C LYS A 6 4.57 10.18 -10.12
N LEU A 7 3.74 9.72 -9.18
CA LEU A 7 3.44 8.31 -8.94
C LEU A 7 2.03 7.96 -9.40
N SER A 8 1.83 7.89 -10.73
CA SER A 8 0.52 7.70 -11.35
C SER A 8 -0.21 6.43 -10.89
N LEU A 9 0.52 5.32 -10.70
CA LEU A 9 -0.06 4.08 -10.20
C LEU A 9 -0.43 4.19 -8.70
N ALA A 10 0.44 4.75 -7.86
CA ALA A 10 0.08 5.01 -6.46
C ALA A 10 -1.16 5.92 -6.34
N LYS A 11 -1.31 6.89 -7.24
CA LYS A 11 -2.49 7.74 -7.33
C LYS A 11 -3.75 6.99 -7.72
N ARG A 12 -3.68 6.15 -8.75
CA ARG A 12 -4.80 5.29 -9.16
C ARG A 12 -5.25 4.34 -8.05
N LEU A 13 -4.31 3.81 -7.26
CA LEU A 13 -4.64 2.95 -6.13
C LEU A 13 -5.44 3.73 -5.08
N HIS A 14 -4.98 4.96 -4.79
CA HIS A 14 -5.68 5.86 -3.90
C HIS A 14 -7.06 6.25 -4.41
N GLU A 15 -7.20 6.61 -5.68
CA GLU A 15 -8.49 7.00 -6.26
C GLU A 15 -9.49 5.83 -6.25
N LYS A 16 -9.02 4.61 -6.58
CA LYS A 16 -9.85 3.41 -6.64
C LYS A 16 -10.34 2.94 -5.27
N PHE A 17 -9.55 3.13 -4.23
CA PHE A 17 -9.85 2.59 -2.88
C PHE A 17 -10.09 3.66 -1.82
N GLY A 18 -9.79 4.93 -2.09
CA GLY A 18 -9.76 6.01 -1.09
C GLY A 18 -11.11 6.33 -0.46
N GLY A 19 -12.21 5.97 -1.13
CA GLY A 19 -13.55 6.10 -0.56
C GLY A 19 -13.88 5.07 0.52
N TRP A 20 -13.23 3.89 0.50
CA TRP A 20 -13.61 2.72 1.33
C TRP A 20 -12.46 2.15 2.17
N SER A 21 -11.25 2.72 2.08
CA SER A 21 -10.03 2.08 2.60
C SER A 21 -9.16 3.04 3.43
N PHE A 22 -8.45 2.47 4.41
CA PHE A 22 -7.36 3.16 5.10
C PHE A 22 -6.09 3.10 4.23
N ILE A 23 -5.50 4.25 3.93
CA ILE A 23 -4.36 4.39 3.02
C ILE A 23 -3.19 5.04 3.75
N VAL A 24 -1.99 4.44 3.60
CA VAL A 24 -0.74 4.96 4.15
C VAL A 24 0.31 5.01 3.05
N HIS A 25 1.03 6.12 3.00
CA HIS A 25 2.15 6.33 2.09
C HIS A 25 3.44 6.48 2.91
N PHE A 26 4.47 5.71 2.59
CA PHE A 26 5.77 5.78 3.26
C PHE A 26 6.90 5.38 2.32
N ASN A 27 8.12 5.83 2.63
CA ASN A 27 9.31 5.50 1.87
C ASN A 27 10.27 4.69 2.71
N MET A 28 10.83 3.63 2.13
CA MET A 28 11.93 2.87 2.72
C MET A 28 13.27 3.25 2.05
N PRO A 29 14.40 3.20 2.79
CA PRO A 29 15.71 3.39 2.20
C PRO A 29 15.95 2.37 1.08
N GLY A 30 16.35 2.85 -0.10
CA GLY A 30 16.75 1.95 -1.19
C GLY A 30 18.12 1.33 -0.95
N LYS A 31 18.45 0.27 -1.69
CA LYS A 31 19.79 -0.35 -1.67
C LYS A 31 20.87 0.54 -2.31
N GLU A 32 20.47 1.51 -3.12
CA GLU A 32 21.34 2.40 -3.89
C GLU A 32 21.14 3.86 -3.44
N LYS A 33 22.24 4.61 -3.32
CA LYS A 33 22.19 6.04 -2.98
C LYS A 33 21.38 6.82 -4.03
N GLY A 34 20.55 7.76 -3.60
CA GLY A 34 19.67 8.53 -4.49
C GLY A 34 18.41 7.77 -4.93
N TYR A 35 18.17 6.57 -4.40
CA TYR A 35 16.95 5.81 -4.64
C TYR A 35 16.25 5.44 -3.33
N ARG A 36 14.92 5.39 -3.38
CA ARG A 36 14.07 4.89 -2.30
C ARG A 36 13.03 3.92 -2.84
N GLU A 37 12.40 3.18 -1.96
CA GLU A 37 11.19 2.43 -2.29
C GLU A 37 9.98 3.20 -1.76
N TRP A 38 9.07 3.58 -2.65
CA TRP A 38 7.80 4.16 -2.30
C TRP A 38 6.78 3.06 -2.06
N HIS A 39 6.09 3.13 -0.92
CA HIS A 39 5.04 2.20 -0.55
C HIS A 39 3.70 2.93 -0.43
N THR A 40 2.68 2.38 -1.06
CA THR A 40 1.28 2.74 -0.82
C THR A 40 0.56 1.51 -0.29
N LYS A 41 0.24 1.49 1.00
CA LYS A 41 -0.51 0.43 1.66
C LYS A 41 -1.98 0.82 1.77
N VAL A 42 -2.86 -0.11 1.43
CA VAL A 42 -4.32 0.06 1.42
C VAL A 42 -4.97 -1.13 2.10
N PHE A 43 -5.87 -0.89 3.05
CA PHE A 43 -6.70 -1.93 3.64
C PHE A 43 -8.08 -1.96 2.95
N VAL A 44 -8.32 -2.96 2.12
CA VAL A 44 -9.56 -3.10 1.35
C VAL A 44 -10.56 -3.96 2.13
N ARG A 45 -11.74 -3.39 2.40
CA ARG A 45 -12.83 -4.03 3.18
C ARG A 45 -12.38 -4.63 4.51
N ASP A 46 -11.31 -4.08 5.09
CA ASP A 46 -10.73 -4.56 6.36
C ASP A 46 -10.38 -6.07 6.38
N ARG A 47 -10.16 -6.64 5.19
CA ARG A 47 -9.84 -8.06 4.98
C ARG A 47 -8.59 -8.26 4.15
N TYR A 48 -8.25 -7.31 3.29
CA TYR A 48 -7.07 -7.39 2.43
C TYR A 48 -6.13 -6.25 2.69
N GLU A 49 -4.84 -6.57 2.83
CA GLU A 49 -3.76 -5.61 2.74
C GLU A 49 -3.21 -5.61 1.31
N VAL A 50 -3.31 -4.47 0.65
CA VAL A 50 -2.78 -4.23 -0.69
C VAL A 50 -1.64 -3.23 -0.57
N THR A 51 -0.40 -3.66 -0.84
CA THR A 51 0.78 -2.79 -0.79
C THR A 51 1.39 -2.66 -2.19
N TYR A 52 1.29 -1.46 -2.76
CA TYR A 52 2.04 -1.11 -3.97
C TYR A 52 3.44 -0.63 -3.59
N VAL A 53 4.46 -1.16 -4.24
CA VAL A 53 5.87 -0.83 -4.03
C VAL A 53 6.50 -0.40 -5.35
N GLN A 54 7.21 0.72 -5.35
CA GLN A 54 7.90 1.21 -6.54
C GLN A 54 9.25 1.83 -6.17
N LYS A 55 10.31 1.43 -6.87
CA LYS A 55 11.60 2.12 -6.77
C LYS A 55 11.45 3.53 -7.34
N VAL A 56 11.95 4.53 -6.65
CA VAL A 56 11.87 5.94 -7.05
C VAL A 56 13.25 6.58 -6.97
N ALA A 57 13.59 7.39 -7.97
CA ALA A 57 14.69 8.34 -7.86
C ALA A 57 14.27 9.44 -6.87
N PHE A 58 15.12 9.68 -5.87
CA PHE A 58 14.81 10.54 -4.74
C PHE A 58 15.90 11.59 -4.56
N ASP A 59 15.46 12.84 -4.42
CA ASP A 59 16.32 13.96 -4.07
C ASP A 59 16.41 14.04 -2.55
N GLU A 60 17.53 13.59 -1.99
CA GLU A 60 17.76 13.54 -0.54
C GLU A 60 17.86 14.93 0.08
N GLU A 61 18.37 15.92 -0.64
CA GLU A 61 18.52 17.30 -0.15
C GLU A 61 17.16 17.98 -0.01
N ASN A 62 16.31 17.81 -1.03
CA ASN A 62 14.99 18.44 -1.08
C ASN A 62 13.86 17.52 -0.58
N MET A 63 14.19 16.31 -0.13
CA MET A 63 13.26 15.31 0.40
C MET A 63 12.06 15.01 -0.53
N LYS A 64 12.29 15.00 -1.86
CA LYS A 64 11.24 14.87 -2.88
C LYS A 64 11.47 13.72 -3.84
N VAL A 65 10.37 13.13 -4.32
CA VAL A 65 10.40 12.13 -5.40
C VAL A 65 10.61 12.84 -6.74
N LEU A 66 11.61 12.40 -7.50
CA LEU A 66 11.90 12.94 -8.83
C LEU A 66 11.11 12.21 -9.92
N ARG A 67 11.26 10.88 -9.97
CA ARG A 67 10.55 10.00 -10.91
C ARG A 67 10.48 8.56 -10.41
N PRO A 68 9.46 7.79 -10.82
CA PRO A 68 9.44 6.36 -10.64
C PRO A 68 10.45 5.64 -11.54
N GLU A 69 10.91 4.48 -11.08
CA GLU A 69 11.73 3.54 -11.84
C GLU A 69 10.91 2.26 -12.05
N GLY A 70 10.57 1.96 -13.31
CA GLY A 70 9.73 0.82 -13.68
C GLY A 70 8.27 0.95 -13.20
N GLU A 71 7.52 -0.15 -13.31
CA GLU A 71 6.08 -0.20 -13.01
C GLU A 71 5.77 -0.53 -11.55
N GLY A 72 6.77 -0.96 -10.78
CA GLY A 72 6.59 -1.42 -9.41
C GLY A 72 5.92 -2.79 -9.31
N GLU A 73 5.44 -3.10 -8.12
CA GLU A 73 4.83 -4.37 -7.77
C GLU A 73 3.65 -4.14 -6.83
N LEU A 74 2.58 -4.93 -6.97
CA LEU A 74 1.43 -4.90 -6.07
C LEU A 74 1.34 -6.20 -5.30
N TYR A 75 1.55 -6.10 -3.99
CA TYR A 75 1.44 -7.21 -3.05
C TYR A 75 0.04 -7.23 -2.49
N VAL A 76 -0.66 -8.36 -2.58
CA VAL A 76 -1.98 -8.54 -2.03
C VAL A 76 -1.95 -9.67 -1.02
N LYS A 77 -2.36 -9.38 0.21
CA LYS A 77 -2.39 -10.35 1.31
C LYS A 77 -3.77 -10.34 1.96
N GLU A 78 -4.34 -11.51 2.17
CA GLU A 78 -5.51 -11.67 3.02
C GLU A 78 -5.10 -11.60 4.49
N LEU A 79 -5.82 -10.82 5.28
CA LEU A 79 -5.68 -10.77 6.73
C LEU A 79 -6.49 -11.92 7.34
N SER A 80 -5.88 -12.70 8.22
CA SER A 80 -6.59 -13.77 8.94
C SER A 80 -6.97 -13.34 10.35
N ARG A 81 -6.05 -12.67 11.06
CA ARG A 81 -6.27 -12.27 12.46
C ARG A 81 -5.42 -11.07 12.84
N ILE A 82 -5.97 -10.20 13.68
CA ILE A 82 -5.23 -9.13 14.36
C ILE A 82 -5.40 -9.29 15.87
N TYR A 83 -4.29 -9.31 16.59
CA TYR A 83 -4.24 -9.57 18.03
C TYR A 83 -3.11 -8.79 18.72
N LYS A 84 -3.07 -8.84 20.06
CA LYS A 84 -1.97 -8.26 20.84
C LYS A 84 -1.10 -9.37 21.42
N GLN A 85 0.21 -9.24 21.28
CA GLN A 85 1.21 -10.12 21.88
C GLN A 85 2.32 -9.28 22.50
N GLY A 86 2.61 -9.48 23.78
CA GLY A 86 3.65 -8.71 24.48
C GLY A 86 3.41 -7.19 24.47
N GLY A 87 2.15 -6.74 24.43
CA GLY A 87 1.79 -5.32 24.34
C GLY A 87 1.85 -4.72 22.94
N GLN A 88 2.27 -5.48 21.92
CA GLN A 88 2.34 -5.04 20.53
C GLN A 88 1.17 -5.58 19.71
N THR A 89 0.70 -4.80 18.73
CA THR A 89 -0.26 -5.27 17.72
C THR A 89 0.47 -6.20 16.75
N THR A 90 -0.13 -7.35 16.48
CA THR A 90 0.40 -8.38 15.57
C THR A 90 -0.69 -8.79 14.59
N THR A 91 -0.29 -9.04 13.35
CA THR A 91 -1.17 -9.37 12.24
C THR A 91 -0.73 -10.68 11.59
N ASP A 92 -1.63 -11.65 11.56
CA ASP A 92 -1.47 -12.88 10.81
C ASP A 92 -2.12 -12.74 9.44
N PHE A 93 -1.48 -13.35 8.45
CA PHE A 93 -1.98 -13.41 7.09
C PHE A 93 -2.60 -14.78 6.80
N GLY A 94 -3.61 -14.78 5.95
CA GLY A 94 -4.24 -15.99 5.43
C GLY A 94 -3.39 -16.67 4.35
N HIS A 95 -4.00 -17.66 3.71
CA HIS A 95 -3.37 -18.45 2.64
C HIS A 95 -3.17 -17.64 1.36
N LEU A 96 -4.01 -16.65 1.11
CA LEU A 96 -3.92 -15.83 -0.08
C LEU A 96 -2.85 -14.74 0.09
N GLN A 97 -1.71 -14.95 -0.58
CA GLN A 97 -0.66 -13.95 -0.75
C GLN A 97 -0.18 -14.00 -2.20
N THR A 98 -0.34 -12.91 -2.94
CA THR A 98 0.03 -12.83 -4.35
C THR A 98 0.78 -11.54 -4.66
N VAL A 99 1.58 -11.57 -5.71
CA VAL A 99 2.31 -10.40 -6.23
C VAL A 99 2.00 -10.22 -7.70
N ILE A 100 1.50 -9.04 -8.05
CA ILE A 100 1.11 -8.67 -9.41
C ILE A 100 2.16 -7.70 -9.95
N ARG A 101 2.66 -7.96 -11.16
CA ARG A 101 3.79 -7.25 -11.78
C ARG A 101 3.52 -6.97 -13.26
N GLY A 102 4.30 -6.06 -13.85
CA GLY A 102 4.36 -5.87 -15.30
C GLY A 102 3.02 -5.42 -15.90
N GLY A 103 2.73 -5.88 -17.13
CA GLY A 103 1.50 -5.55 -17.84
C GLY A 103 0.20 -5.87 -17.10
N ASP A 104 0.18 -6.88 -16.21
CA ASP A 104 -1.00 -7.20 -15.40
C ASP A 104 -1.24 -6.17 -14.29
N LEU A 105 -0.17 -5.60 -13.73
CA LEU A 105 -0.27 -4.47 -12.81
C LEU A 105 -0.81 -3.24 -13.53
N VAL A 106 -0.29 -2.94 -14.73
CA VAL A 106 -0.77 -1.80 -15.53
C VAL A 106 -2.26 -1.96 -15.87
N LYS A 107 -2.71 -3.17 -16.24
CA LYS A 107 -4.13 -3.48 -16.48
C LYS A 107 -4.98 -3.31 -15.22
N LEU A 108 -4.53 -3.85 -14.08
CA LEU A 108 -5.25 -3.78 -12.81
C LEU A 108 -5.51 -2.33 -12.36
N MET A 109 -4.54 -1.47 -12.62
CA MET A 109 -4.56 -0.05 -12.30
C MET A 109 -5.19 0.81 -13.43
N GLY A 110 -5.29 0.25 -14.63
CA GLY A 110 -5.77 0.89 -15.85
C GLY A 110 -7.25 0.69 -16.17
N SER A 111 -7.85 -0.41 -15.71
CA SER A 111 -9.18 -0.86 -16.15
C SER A 111 -10.03 -1.45 -15.01
N ASP A 112 -11.29 -1.76 -15.32
CA ASP A 112 -12.27 -2.52 -14.52
C ASP A 112 -11.81 -3.97 -14.30
N PHE A 113 -10.63 -4.13 -13.72
CA PHE A 113 -10.07 -5.44 -13.39
C PHE A 113 -11.04 -6.20 -12.49
N ASP A 114 -11.47 -7.35 -12.99
CA ASP A 114 -12.31 -8.28 -12.28
C ASP A 114 -11.50 -8.95 -11.17
N TRP A 115 -11.57 -8.36 -9.97
CA TRP A 115 -10.92 -8.88 -8.77
C TRP A 115 -11.38 -10.31 -8.44
N GLU A 116 -12.64 -10.64 -8.73
CA GLU A 116 -13.16 -11.99 -8.50
C GLU A 116 -12.49 -13.01 -9.45
N GLY A 117 -12.30 -12.63 -10.72
CA GLY A 117 -11.56 -13.42 -11.72
C GLY A 117 -10.08 -13.65 -11.37
N SER A 118 -9.49 -12.82 -10.51
CA SER A 118 -8.12 -13.00 -9.97
C SER A 118 -8.03 -13.91 -8.74
N GLY A 119 -9.15 -14.48 -8.29
CA GLY A 119 -9.22 -15.29 -7.07
C GLY A 119 -9.32 -14.47 -5.77
N LEU A 120 -9.37 -13.13 -5.87
CA LEU A 120 -9.56 -12.23 -4.74
C LEU A 120 -11.06 -12.08 -4.45
N LYS A 121 -11.60 -12.98 -3.63
CA LYS A 121 -13.00 -12.90 -3.20
C LYS A 121 -13.20 -11.77 -2.20
N LEU A 122 -13.60 -10.60 -2.69
CA LEU A 122 -13.89 -9.42 -1.85
C LEU A 122 -15.09 -9.62 -0.90
N THR A 123 -15.73 -10.78 -0.89
CA THR A 123 -16.95 -11.10 -0.12
C THR A 123 -16.70 -11.64 1.29
N GLY A 124 -15.45 -11.68 1.77
CA GLY A 124 -15.14 -12.10 3.14
C GLY A 124 -15.51 -11.05 4.18
N ASP A 125 -15.87 -11.49 5.39
CA ASP A 125 -16.10 -10.61 6.53
C ASP A 125 -14.81 -9.85 6.91
N ALA A 126 -14.98 -8.62 7.40
CA ALA A 126 -13.89 -7.83 7.96
C ALA A 126 -13.18 -8.56 9.11
N VAL A 127 -11.86 -8.40 9.21
CA VAL A 127 -11.09 -8.99 10.31
C VAL A 127 -11.35 -8.21 11.59
N LYS A 128 -11.65 -8.93 12.68
CA LYS A 128 -11.82 -8.31 14.00
C LYS A 128 -10.55 -7.54 14.40
N ASN A 129 -10.73 -6.40 15.05
CA ASN A 129 -9.65 -5.54 15.56
C ASN A 129 -8.77 -4.85 14.49
N ILE A 130 -9.22 -4.78 13.23
CA ILE A 130 -8.51 -4.04 12.17
C ILE A 130 -8.12 -2.61 12.55
N GLU A 131 -8.92 -1.95 13.39
CA GLU A 131 -8.62 -0.60 13.87
C GLU A 131 -7.31 -0.51 14.65
N TRP A 132 -6.86 -1.57 15.32
CA TRP A 132 -5.56 -1.57 16.01
C TRP A 132 -4.39 -1.50 15.03
N GLU A 133 -4.50 -2.19 13.89
CA GLU A 133 -3.50 -2.15 12.83
C GLU A 133 -3.50 -0.77 12.15
N LYS A 134 -4.68 -0.22 11.85
CA LYS A 134 -4.80 1.15 11.31
C LYS A 134 -4.21 2.20 12.26
N GLN A 135 -4.48 2.09 13.57
CA GLN A 135 -3.91 2.95 14.60
C GLN A 135 -2.39 2.81 14.68
N TYR A 136 -1.86 1.58 14.62
CA TYR A 136 -0.42 1.32 14.60
C TYR A 136 0.26 2.01 13.40
N TRP A 137 -0.26 1.82 12.19
CA TRP A 137 0.30 2.46 11.00
C TRP A 137 0.16 3.98 11.03
N ASN A 138 -0.95 4.50 11.56
CA ASN A 138 -1.13 5.94 11.74
C ASN A 138 -0.17 6.52 12.80
N ALA A 139 0.24 5.73 13.80
CA ALA A 139 1.25 6.15 14.77
C ALA A 139 2.67 6.14 14.18
N LEU A 140 2.99 5.16 13.33
CA LEU A 140 4.29 5.07 12.65
C LEU A 140 4.48 6.15 11.58
N TYR A 141 3.42 6.41 10.82
CA TYR A 141 3.40 7.37 9.74
C TYR A 141 2.20 8.28 9.95
N PRO A 142 2.24 9.14 11.00
CA PRO A 142 1.19 10.14 11.19
C PRO A 142 1.04 10.86 9.86
N LYS A 143 -0.21 10.92 9.34
CA LYS A 143 -0.52 11.74 8.16
C LYS A 143 0.29 13.00 8.34
N GLN A 144 1.26 13.23 7.45
CA GLN A 144 2.10 14.43 7.50
C GLN A 144 1.14 15.59 7.41
N SER A 145 0.71 16.07 8.57
CA SER A 145 -0.43 16.93 8.74
C SER A 145 0.08 18.27 8.28
N LYS A 146 -0.29 18.62 7.04
CA LYS A 146 -0.22 19.96 6.46
C LYS A 146 0.96 20.77 7.00
N ALA A 147 2.11 20.64 6.34
CA ALA A 147 2.95 21.83 6.22
C ALA A 147 2.09 22.83 5.44
N GLU A 148 1.55 23.82 6.16
CA GLU A 148 1.00 25.04 5.57
C GLU A 148 2.03 25.72 4.66
#